data_AF-A0A1H3E8J9-F1
#
_entry.id   AF-A0A1H3E8J9-F1
#
_cell.length_a   1.000
_cell.length_b   1.000
_cell.length_c   1.000
_cell.angle_alpha   90.00
_cell.angle_beta   90.00
_cell.angle_gamma   90.00
#
_symmetry.space_group_name_H-M   'P 1'
#
loop_
_entity.id
_entity.type
_entity.pdbx_description
1 polymer ?
#
loop_
_entity_poly.entity_id
_entity_poly.type
_entity_poly.pdbx_seq_one_letter_code
_entity_poly.pdbx_strand_id
1 'polypeptide(L)'
;MMIASLLAMSTAVLARSLAATKLDRWNIAAPVLMVLFGVAAGMASPKLLGIALNTDVAQHIAEIILAVLLFVDARMRATASRATVESSDARGRGPRTWTAGVIDMAKLLFVMTGATYWTLKDGTRHATGYWAEEFAAPYKALTEAGHQVVVATPHGVVPNVDMMSLRPDMAGGAQIALELEGIIRSAEEMRRPIQLSDARLEDYDAVYFPGGHGPMEDLWDDADAGRLLTAALASGKPLAVVCHAPAAMLATRIHGVSPFAGYRVTAFTNDEENAVGLASKARWLLEDELNDLGVDFTRGEMWKPYTVVDRNLYTGQNPASAGVLAERLLKALT
;
A
#
# COMPACT_ATOMS: atom_id res chain seq x y z
N MET A 1 35.63 5.21 11.73
CA MET A 1 34.61 4.80 12.73
C MET A 1 33.99 3.44 12.44
N MET A 2 33.58 3.14 11.19
CA MET A 2 32.90 1.88 10.82
C MET A 2 33.70 0.59 11.17
N ILE A 3 35.03 0.62 10.98
CA ILE A 3 35.91 -0.54 11.24
C ILE A 3 36.00 -0.88 12.73
N ALA A 4 36.04 0.12 13.62
CA ALA A 4 36.11 -0.10 15.07
C ALA A 4 34.80 -0.68 15.63
N SER A 5 33.65 -0.24 15.11
CA SER A 5 32.34 -0.77 15.47
C SER A 5 32.13 -2.20 14.96
N LEU A 6 32.59 -2.50 13.75
CA LEU A 6 32.58 -3.87 13.21
C LEU A 6 33.48 -4.81 14.00
N LEU A 7 34.67 -4.37 14.40
CA LEU A 7 35.57 -5.13 15.27
C LEU A 7 34.92 -5.40 16.63
N ALA A 8 34.33 -4.39 17.28
CA ALA A 8 33.64 -4.56 18.57
C ALA A 8 32.47 -5.55 18.51
N MET A 9 31.63 -5.49 17.47
CA MET A 9 30.55 -6.46 17.28
C MET A 9 31.09 -7.87 17.01
N SER A 10 32.15 -7.98 16.20
CA SER A 10 32.76 -9.27 15.89
C SER A 10 33.37 -9.91 17.13
N THR A 11 34.02 -9.12 18.00
CA THR A 11 34.55 -9.59 19.29
C THR A 11 33.44 -10.00 20.26
N ALA A 12 32.33 -9.25 20.32
CA ALA A 12 31.19 -9.59 21.17
C ALA A 12 30.50 -10.90 20.75
N VAL A 13 30.34 -11.11 19.44
CA VAL A 13 29.79 -12.34 18.88
C VAL A 13 30.72 -13.52 19.13
N LEU A 14 32.05 -13.35 18.96
CA LEU A 14 33.02 -14.40 19.27
C LEU A 14 33.02 -14.76 20.77
N ALA A 15 33.02 -13.76 21.65
CA ALA A 15 33.01 -13.97 23.10
C ALA A 15 31.74 -14.71 23.55
N ARG A 16 30.58 -14.37 22.97
CA ARG A 16 29.33 -15.11 23.21
C ARG A 16 29.42 -16.53 22.70
N SER A 17 29.94 -16.75 21.48
CA SER A 17 30.07 -18.08 20.91
C SER A 17 30.98 -19.00 21.74
N LEU A 18 32.04 -18.44 22.34
CA LEU A 18 32.98 -19.18 23.19
C LEU A 18 32.41 -19.47 24.59
N ALA A 19 31.48 -18.65 25.09
CA ALA A 19 30.90 -18.78 26.42
C ALA A 19 29.47 -19.33 26.44
N ALA A 20 28.90 -19.70 25.29
CA ALA A 20 27.48 -20.03 25.11
C ALA A 20 26.98 -21.10 26.11
N THR A 21 27.73 -22.19 26.29
CA THR A 21 27.36 -23.30 27.20
C THR A 21 27.32 -22.89 28.68
N LYS A 22 28.08 -21.86 29.08
CA LYS A 22 28.11 -21.34 30.45
C LYS A 22 27.08 -20.25 30.66
N LEU A 23 26.80 -19.45 29.63
CA LEU A 23 25.79 -18.39 29.63
C LEU A 23 24.36 -18.93 29.64
N ASP A 24 24.11 -20.03 28.92
CA ASP A 24 22.82 -20.73 28.93
C ASP A 24 22.53 -21.34 30.31
N ARG A 25 23.56 -21.86 30.99
CA ARG A 25 23.45 -22.33 32.39
C ARG A 25 23.08 -21.23 33.39
N TRP A 26 23.38 -19.97 33.07
CA TRP A 26 23.03 -18.82 33.90
C TRP A 26 21.76 -18.10 33.41
N ASN A 27 21.07 -18.67 32.41
CA ASN A 27 19.87 -18.11 31.78
C ASN A 27 20.07 -16.67 31.24
N ILE A 28 21.28 -16.35 30.79
CA ILE A 28 21.60 -15.01 30.26
C ILE A 28 21.36 -14.99 28.76
N ALA A 29 20.20 -14.46 28.37
CA ALA A 29 19.80 -14.33 26.99
C ALA A 29 20.74 -13.41 26.18
N ALA A 30 20.88 -13.69 24.87
CA ALA A 30 21.70 -12.91 23.93
C ALA A 30 21.49 -11.39 23.99
N PRO A 31 20.26 -10.89 24.09
CA PRO A 31 20.01 -9.45 24.13
C PRO A 31 20.61 -8.79 25.37
N VAL A 32 20.53 -9.45 26.54
CA VAL A 32 21.06 -8.92 27.82
C VAL A 32 22.58 -8.78 27.75
N LEU A 33 23.26 -9.76 27.15
CA LEU A 33 24.71 -9.75 27.03
C LEU A 33 25.20 -8.68 26.04
N MET A 34 24.47 -8.46 24.94
CA MET A 34 24.75 -7.37 24.01
C MET A 34 24.56 -5.99 24.64
N VAL A 35 23.51 -5.81 25.45
CA VAL A 35 23.27 -4.55 26.17
C VAL A 35 24.40 -4.27 27.16
N LEU A 36 24.81 -5.26 27.96
CA LEU A 36 25.92 -5.10 28.91
C LEU A 36 27.24 -4.78 28.21
N PHE A 37 27.50 -5.39 27.05
CA PHE A 37 28.69 -5.10 26.26
C PHE A 37 28.64 -3.69 25.65
N GLY A 38 27.47 -3.25 25.18
CA GLY A 38 27.25 -1.89 24.69
C GLY A 38 27.48 -0.83 25.77
N VAL A 39 27.00 -1.08 26.99
CA VAL A 39 27.23 -0.21 28.16
C VAL A 39 28.72 -0.14 28.51
N ALA A 40 29.40 -1.29 28.59
CA ALA A 40 30.83 -1.34 28.89
C ALA A 40 31.69 -0.64 27.82
N ALA A 41 31.38 -0.84 26.54
CA ALA A 41 32.05 -0.17 25.43
C ALA A 41 31.80 1.35 25.43
N GLY A 42 30.58 1.78 25.80
CA GLY A 42 30.23 3.19 25.98
C GLY A 42 31.05 3.86 27.08
N MET A 43 31.20 3.21 28.23
CA MET A 43 32.01 3.74 29.35
C MET A 43 33.50 3.83 29.03
N ALA A 44 34.02 2.94 28.19
CA ALA A 44 35.44 2.93 27.80
C ALA A 44 35.79 3.96 26.71
N SER A 45 34.81 4.58 26.06
CA SER A 45 35.04 5.55 24.97
C SER A 45 34.06 6.74 25.04
N PRO A 46 34.34 7.75 25.88
CA PRO A 46 33.44 8.88 26.15
C PRO A 46 33.06 9.69 24.89
N LYS A 47 33.91 9.68 23.85
CA LYS A 47 33.64 10.36 22.56
C LYS A 47 32.59 9.67 21.69
N LEU A 48 32.31 8.37 21.90
CA LEU A 48 31.25 7.63 21.19
C LEU A 48 29.85 7.91 21.77
N LEU A 49 29.77 8.23 23.06
CA LEU A 49 28.51 8.58 23.75
C LEU A 49 27.91 9.89 23.25
N GLY A 50 28.72 10.87 22.85
CA GLY A 50 28.22 12.17 22.37
C GLY A 50 27.47 12.10 21.02
N ILE A 51 27.74 11.08 20.21
CA ILE A 51 27.08 10.86 18.91
C ILE A 51 25.87 9.92 19.06
N ALA A 52 25.93 8.96 19.99
CA ALA A 52 24.83 8.04 20.28
C ALA A 52 23.72 8.64 21.17
N LEU A 53 24.02 9.71 21.94
CA LEU A 53 23.06 10.50 22.70
C LEU A 53 22.58 11.75 21.94
N ASN A 54 22.77 11.82 20.62
CA ASN A 54 21.98 12.77 19.84
C ASN A 54 20.52 12.29 19.90
N THR A 55 19.65 13.13 20.47
CA THR A 55 18.22 12.83 20.70
C THR A 55 17.53 12.37 19.43
N ASP A 56 17.92 12.89 18.26
CA ASP A 56 17.33 12.50 16.98
C ASP A 56 17.70 11.07 16.58
N VAL A 57 18.97 10.69 16.74
CA VAL A 57 19.44 9.34 16.38
C VAL A 57 18.89 8.31 17.37
N ALA A 58 18.85 8.66 18.66
CA ALA A 58 18.26 7.81 19.69
C ALA A 58 16.76 7.60 19.47
N GLN A 59 16.03 8.65 19.04
CA GLN A 59 14.62 8.56 18.70
C GLN A 59 14.38 7.65 17.48
N HIS A 60 15.12 7.83 16.38
CA HIS A 60 14.96 6.98 15.19
C HIS A 60 15.30 5.51 15.48
N ILE A 61 16.33 5.25 16.31
CA ILE A 61 16.65 3.87 16.73
C ILE A 61 15.54 3.31 17.61
N ALA A 62 14.97 4.09 18.53
CA ALA A 62 13.85 3.67 19.37
C ALA A 62 12.59 3.37 18.53
N GLU A 63 12.29 4.18 17.52
CA GLU A 63 11.19 3.97 16.56
C GLU A 63 11.40 2.67 15.76
N ILE A 64 12.61 2.40 15.29
CA ILE A 64 12.94 1.16 14.58
C ILE A 64 12.81 -0.05 15.51
N ILE A 65 13.33 0.03 16.73
CA ILE A 65 13.21 -1.06 17.72
C ILE A 65 11.73 -1.29 18.06
N LEU A 66 10.95 -0.23 18.24
CA LEU A 66 9.52 -0.33 18.54
C LEU A 66 8.75 -0.94 17.36
N ALA A 67 9.07 -0.54 16.12
CA ALA A 67 8.48 -1.10 14.91
C ALA A 67 8.80 -2.60 14.77
N VAL A 68 10.05 -3.00 15.04
CA VAL A 68 10.46 -4.41 15.04
C VAL A 68 9.78 -5.19 16.15
N LEU A 69 9.68 -4.64 17.36
CA LEU A 69 8.99 -5.30 18.48
C LEU A 69 7.49 -5.45 18.23
N LEU A 70 6.84 -4.43 17.63
CA LEU A 70 5.43 -4.50 17.22
C LEU A 70 5.22 -5.50 16.10
N PHE A 71 6.13 -5.58 15.13
CA PHE A 71 6.07 -6.58 14.06
C PHE A 71 6.26 -8.00 14.59
N VAL A 72 7.19 -8.21 15.52
CA VAL A 72 7.40 -9.50 16.20
C VAL A 72 6.21 -9.87 17.07
N ASP A 73 5.60 -8.93 17.80
CA ASP A 73 4.38 -9.17 18.59
C ASP A 73 3.19 -9.52 17.68
N ALA A 74 3.02 -8.81 16.55
CA ALA A 74 1.99 -9.12 15.55
C ALA A 74 2.17 -10.53 14.96
N ARG A 75 3.41 -10.93 14.65
CA ARG A 75 3.73 -12.29 14.19
C ARG A 75 3.47 -13.33 15.27
N MET A 76 3.88 -13.08 16.52
CA MET A 76 3.69 -14.00 17.65
C MET A 76 2.20 -14.17 18.00
N ARG A 77 1.39 -13.12 17.91
CA ARG A 77 -0.09 -13.20 18.06
C ARG A 77 -0.74 -13.96 16.91
N ALA A 78 -0.24 -13.82 15.69
CA ALA A 78 -0.72 -14.59 14.55
C ALA A 78 -0.43 -16.09 14.72
N THR A 79 0.77 -16.47 15.18
CA THR A 79 1.10 -17.88 15.49
C THR A 79 0.37 -18.41 16.73
N ALA A 80 0.18 -17.59 17.77
CA ALA A 80 -0.56 -17.99 18.97
C ALA A 80 -2.06 -18.19 18.68
N SER A 81 -2.68 -17.35 17.84
CA SER A 81 -4.08 -17.55 17.41
C SER A 81 -4.26 -18.86 16.63
N ARG A 82 -3.24 -19.24 15.84
CA ARG A 82 -3.19 -20.49 15.08
C ARG A 82 -3.04 -21.72 15.99
N ALA A 83 -2.29 -21.61 17.08
CA ALA A 83 -2.11 -22.67 18.08
C ALA A 83 -3.30 -22.82 19.07
N THR A 84 -4.05 -21.74 19.34
CA THR A 84 -5.28 -21.82 20.16
C THR A 84 -6.45 -22.46 19.41
N VAL A 85 -6.47 -22.40 18.07
CA VAL A 85 -7.46 -23.10 17.24
C VAL A 85 -7.19 -24.60 17.18
N GLU A 86 -5.93 -25.05 17.28
CA GLU A 86 -5.56 -26.47 17.23
C GLU A 86 -5.71 -27.25 18.55
N SER A 87 -5.91 -26.58 19.70
CA SER A 87 -5.86 -27.25 21.02
C SER A 87 -7.18 -27.33 21.80
N SER A 88 -8.30 -26.86 21.23
CA SER A 88 -9.59 -26.83 21.97
C SER A 88 -10.58 -27.96 21.66
N ASP A 89 -10.26 -28.90 20.76
CA ASP A 89 -11.20 -29.98 20.40
C ASP A 89 -10.79 -31.36 20.95
N ALA A 90 -10.93 -31.51 22.26
CA ALA A 90 -10.96 -32.81 22.91
C ALA A 90 -11.99 -32.80 24.06
N ARG A 91 -13.26 -32.99 23.71
CA ARG A 91 -14.24 -33.86 24.41
C ARG A 91 -15.66 -33.69 23.85
N GLY A 92 -16.03 -34.66 23.01
CA GLY A 92 -17.36 -35.29 22.97
C GLY A 92 -18.59 -34.41 22.79
N ARG A 93 -19.07 -34.32 21.54
CA ARG A 93 -20.49 -34.45 21.14
C ARG A 93 -20.55 -34.70 19.63
N GLY A 94 -21.50 -35.56 19.22
CA GLY A 94 -21.55 -36.21 17.90
C GLY A 94 -21.54 -35.30 16.66
N PRO A 95 -21.45 -35.90 15.46
CA PRO A 95 -21.11 -35.18 14.24
C PRO A 95 -22.23 -34.21 13.86
N ARG A 96 -21.97 -32.92 14.02
CA ARG A 96 -22.57 -31.89 13.18
C ARG A 96 -21.58 -31.64 12.06
N THR A 97 -21.97 -32.02 10.85
CA THR A 97 -21.28 -31.66 9.62
C THR A 97 -21.28 -30.15 9.50
N TRP A 98 -20.19 -29.51 9.91
CA TRP A 98 -19.87 -28.16 9.49
C TRP A 98 -19.30 -28.29 8.09
N THR A 99 -20.11 -27.99 7.08
CA THR A 99 -19.58 -27.63 5.77
C THR A 99 -18.69 -26.40 5.99
N ALA A 100 -17.37 -26.56 5.85
CA ALA A 100 -16.47 -25.43 5.70
C ALA A 100 -17.08 -24.52 4.62
N GLY A 101 -17.41 -23.29 4.99
CA GLY A 101 -18.02 -22.34 4.07
C GLY A 101 -17.17 -22.24 2.82
N VAL A 102 -17.79 -22.42 1.67
CA VAL A 102 -17.21 -22.04 0.39
C VAL A 102 -16.84 -20.57 0.55
N ILE A 103 -15.55 -20.22 0.53
CA ILE A 103 -15.15 -18.82 0.39
C ILE A 103 -15.71 -18.40 -0.97
N ASP A 104 -16.69 -17.50 -0.97
CA ASP A 104 -17.27 -17.04 -2.22
C ASP A 104 -16.19 -16.26 -2.98
N MET A 105 -15.80 -16.80 -4.13
CA MET A 105 -14.69 -16.27 -4.91
C MET A 105 -15.19 -15.04 -5.67
N ALA A 106 -15.06 -13.88 -5.04
CA ALA A 106 -15.33 -12.61 -5.70
C ALA A 106 -14.36 -12.35 -6.87
N LYS A 107 -14.85 -11.67 -7.90
CA LYS A 107 -14.10 -11.26 -9.07
C LYS A 107 -14.03 -9.74 -9.16
N LEU A 108 -12.82 -9.17 -9.15
CA LEU A 108 -12.60 -7.73 -9.13
C LEU A 108 -12.05 -7.23 -10.47
N LEU A 109 -12.57 -6.09 -10.93
CA LEU A 109 -12.02 -5.37 -12.07
C LEU A 109 -11.03 -4.31 -11.58
N PHE A 110 -9.77 -4.44 -11.96
CA PHE A 110 -8.74 -3.42 -11.78
C PHE A 110 -8.68 -2.58 -13.06
N VAL A 111 -9.14 -1.33 -13.00
CA VAL A 111 -9.04 -0.39 -14.11
C VAL A 111 -7.77 0.43 -13.95
N MET A 112 -6.79 0.16 -14.81
CA MET A 112 -5.47 0.77 -14.74
C MET A 112 -5.27 1.76 -15.90
N THR A 113 -4.43 2.76 -15.66
CA THR A 113 -3.94 3.65 -16.72
C THR A 113 -3.13 2.84 -17.76
N GLY A 114 -3.32 3.17 -19.03
CA GLY A 114 -2.48 2.73 -20.14
C GLY A 114 -1.38 3.74 -20.48
N ALA A 115 -1.39 4.93 -19.87
CA ALA A 115 -0.44 5.99 -20.13
C ALA A 115 0.97 5.66 -19.59
N THR A 116 1.99 6.07 -20.34
CA THR A 116 3.41 5.95 -19.97
C THR A 116 4.05 7.31 -19.63
N TYR A 117 3.27 8.38 -19.77
CA TYR A 117 3.68 9.73 -19.46
C TYR A 117 2.45 10.58 -19.09
N TRP A 118 2.71 11.72 -18.46
CA TRP A 118 1.77 12.80 -18.25
C TRP A 118 2.27 14.05 -18.97
N THR A 119 1.43 14.67 -19.79
CA THR A 119 1.79 15.90 -20.50
C THR A 119 1.63 17.12 -19.58
N LEU A 120 2.74 17.79 -19.28
CA LEU A 120 2.78 18.96 -18.40
C LEU A 120 2.25 20.21 -19.12
N LYS A 121 2.04 21.30 -18.37
CA LYS A 121 1.50 22.57 -18.88
C LYS A 121 2.33 23.21 -20.00
N ASP A 122 3.64 22.93 -20.04
CA ASP A 122 4.56 23.42 -21.08
C ASP A 122 4.64 22.50 -22.31
N GLY A 123 3.83 21.43 -22.34
CA GLY A 123 3.79 20.43 -23.40
C GLY A 123 4.85 19.33 -23.27
N THR A 124 5.75 19.40 -22.29
CA THR A 124 6.74 18.33 -22.05
C THR A 124 6.07 17.08 -21.48
N ARG A 125 6.70 15.92 -21.70
CA ARG A 125 6.20 14.61 -21.22
C ARG A 125 6.98 14.19 -19.98
N HIS A 126 6.29 14.08 -18.85
CA HIS A 126 6.81 13.49 -17.62
C HIS A 126 6.58 11.97 -17.65
N ALA A 127 7.63 11.15 -17.62
CA ALA A 127 7.47 9.70 -17.61
C ALA A 127 6.81 9.24 -16.30
N THR A 128 5.75 8.42 -16.40
CA THR A 128 4.97 7.94 -15.25
C THR A 128 4.15 6.69 -15.65
N GLY A 129 3.17 6.32 -14.84
CA GLY A 129 2.24 5.23 -15.05
C GLY A 129 1.41 5.01 -13.79
N TYR A 130 1.11 3.75 -13.46
CA TYR A 130 0.49 3.42 -12.18
C TYR A 130 1.53 3.37 -11.05
N TRP A 131 1.12 3.70 -9.82
CA TRP A 131 1.99 3.59 -8.65
C TRP A 131 2.12 2.13 -8.17
N ALA A 132 3.34 1.63 -7.97
CA ALA A 132 3.61 0.21 -7.69
C ALA A 132 2.86 -0.33 -6.45
N GLU A 133 2.95 0.36 -5.31
CA GLU A 133 2.25 -0.02 -4.06
C GLU A 133 0.73 -0.09 -4.26
N GLU A 134 0.17 0.84 -5.05
CA GLU A 134 -1.27 0.95 -5.25
C GLU A 134 -1.84 -0.17 -6.10
N PHE A 135 -1.00 -0.82 -6.92
CA PHE A 135 -1.37 -2.09 -7.55
C PHE A 135 -1.03 -3.28 -6.64
N ALA A 136 0.23 -3.38 -6.21
CA ALA A 136 0.78 -4.60 -5.64
C ALA A 136 0.17 -4.96 -4.28
N ALA A 137 -0.09 -3.99 -3.40
CA ALA A 137 -0.66 -4.28 -2.08
C ALA A 137 -2.11 -4.78 -2.18
N PRO A 138 -3.03 -4.11 -2.92
CA PRO A 138 -4.37 -4.64 -3.14
C PRO A 138 -4.38 -5.95 -3.90
N TYR A 139 -3.59 -6.08 -4.98
CA TYR A 139 -3.50 -7.30 -5.77
C TYR A 139 -3.10 -8.50 -4.90
N LYS A 140 -2.04 -8.36 -4.11
CA LYS A 140 -1.58 -9.41 -3.19
C LYS A 140 -2.66 -9.76 -2.15
N ALA A 141 -3.23 -8.76 -1.48
CA ALA A 141 -4.22 -9.00 -0.43
C ALA A 141 -5.47 -9.74 -0.95
N LEU A 142 -5.96 -9.37 -2.14
CA LEU A 142 -7.14 -9.97 -2.75
C LEU A 142 -6.87 -11.38 -3.27
N THR A 143 -5.74 -11.59 -3.95
CA THR A 143 -5.37 -12.91 -4.49
C THR A 143 -5.01 -13.91 -3.38
N GLU A 144 -4.34 -13.47 -2.31
CA GLU A 144 -4.08 -14.30 -1.12
C GLU A 144 -5.37 -14.67 -0.38
N ALA A 145 -6.42 -13.85 -0.46
CA ALA A 145 -7.75 -14.15 0.04
C ALA A 145 -8.58 -15.08 -0.87
N GLY A 146 -8.04 -15.46 -2.03
CA GLY A 146 -8.68 -16.37 -2.98
C GLY A 146 -9.61 -15.70 -3.99
N HIS A 147 -9.60 -14.38 -4.09
CA HIS A 147 -10.38 -13.63 -5.08
C HIS A 147 -9.67 -13.56 -6.43
N GLN A 148 -10.45 -13.43 -7.50
CA GLN A 148 -9.94 -13.26 -8.85
C GLN A 148 -9.79 -11.79 -9.19
N VAL A 149 -8.65 -11.39 -9.76
CA VAL A 149 -8.44 -10.06 -10.33
C VAL A 149 -8.49 -10.15 -11.86
N VAL A 150 -9.08 -9.14 -12.50
CA VAL A 150 -8.99 -8.92 -13.94
C VAL A 150 -8.50 -7.49 -14.15
N VAL A 151 -7.48 -7.31 -14.99
CA VAL A 151 -6.95 -5.99 -15.32
C VAL A 151 -7.55 -5.51 -16.63
N ALA A 152 -7.99 -4.26 -16.67
CA ALA A 152 -8.42 -3.56 -17.88
C ALA A 152 -7.67 -2.23 -18.01
N THR A 153 -7.34 -1.86 -19.24
CA THR A 153 -6.71 -0.57 -19.57
C THR A 153 -7.37 0.04 -20.81
N PRO A 154 -7.30 1.37 -20.98
CA PRO A 154 -7.63 1.99 -22.26
C PRO A 154 -6.84 1.31 -23.39
N HIS A 155 -7.56 0.91 -24.45
CA HIS A 155 -7.00 0.20 -25.61
C HIS A 155 -6.33 -1.16 -25.32
N GLY A 156 -6.49 -1.73 -24.11
CA GLY A 156 -5.93 -3.05 -23.77
C GLY A 156 -4.40 -3.11 -23.78
N VAL A 157 -3.72 -1.97 -23.56
CA VAL A 157 -2.26 -1.91 -23.50
C VAL A 157 -1.73 -2.36 -22.14
N VAL A 158 -0.53 -2.94 -22.11
CA VAL A 158 0.14 -3.31 -20.86
C VAL A 158 0.38 -2.04 -20.02
N PRO A 159 -0.15 -1.95 -18.78
CA PRO A 159 0.03 -0.79 -17.93
C PRO A 159 1.51 -0.62 -17.55
N ASN A 160 1.99 0.63 -17.59
CA ASN A 160 3.37 0.97 -17.25
C ASN A 160 3.48 1.32 -15.77
N VAL A 161 4.48 0.81 -15.07
CA VAL A 161 4.76 1.20 -13.69
C VAL A 161 5.46 2.55 -13.66
N ASP A 162 5.07 3.42 -12.74
CA ASP A 162 5.85 4.61 -12.44
C ASP A 162 7.14 4.21 -11.72
N MET A 163 8.29 4.32 -12.40
CA MET A 163 9.59 3.96 -11.84
C MET A 163 9.97 4.77 -10.59
N MET A 164 9.37 5.94 -10.37
CA MET A 164 9.55 6.69 -9.11
C MET A 164 9.06 5.88 -7.91
N SER A 165 7.96 5.13 -8.06
CA SER A 165 7.36 4.32 -7.00
C SER A 165 8.22 3.12 -6.57
N LEU A 166 9.18 2.71 -7.40
CA LEU A 166 10.11 1.60 -7.13
C LEU A 166 11.46 2.08 -6.59
N ARG A 167 11.66 3.40 -6.41
CA ARG A 167 12.89 3.88 -5.77
C ARG A 167 12.88 3.53 -4.28
N PRO A 168 14.01 3.09 -3.70
CA PRO A 168 14.04 2.67 -2.29
C PRO A 168 13.53 3.71 -1.29
N ASP A 169 13.79 5.00 -1.52
CA ASP A 169 13.32 6.11 -0.69
C ASP A 169 11.81 6.33 -0.79
N MET A 170 11.21 6.06 -1.96
CA MET A 170 9.76 6.18 -2.17
C MET A 170 8.99 4.92 -1.72
N ALA A 171 9.59 3.74 -1.89
CA ALA A 171 9.01 2.45 -1.51
C ALA A 171 9.15 2.14 -0.01
N GLY A 172 9.90 2.94 0.76
CA GLY A 172 10.17 2.66 2.18
C GLY A 172 11.33 1.68 2.42
N GLY A 173 12.08 1.32 1.38
CA GLY A 173 13.33 0.55 1.47
C GLY A 173 13.60 -0.27 0.21
N ALA A 174 14.86 -0.66 0.01
CA ALA A 174 15.26 -1.47 -1.14
C ALA A 174 14.58 -2.84 -1.16
N GLN A 175 14.34 -3.43 0.01
CA GLN A 175 13.66 -4.72 0.14
C GLN A 175 12.18 -4.60 -0.28
N ILE A 176 11.49 -3.54 0.14
CA ILE A 176 10.09 -3.32 -0.24
C ILE A 176 9.98 -3.06 -1.75
N ALA A 177 10.88 -2.25 -2.32
CA ALA A 177 10.92 -2.05 -3.77
C ALA A 177 11.06 -3.36 -4.56
N LEU A 178 11.94 -4.27 -4.11
CA LEU A 178 12.11 -5.60 -4.73
C LEU A 178 10.87 -6.49 -4.57
N GLU A 179 10.18 -6.41 -3.42
CA GLU A 179 8.94 -7.15 -3.18
C GLU A 179 7.82 -6.64 -4.11
N LEU A 180 7.66 -5.33 -4.26
CA LEU A 180 6.71 -4.72 -5.18
C LEU A 180 6.99 -5.15 -6.63
N GLU A 181 8.25 -5.07 -7.06
CA GLU A 181 8.65 -5.53 -8.39
C GLU A 181 8.36 -7.03 -8.58
N GLY A 182 8.61 -7.84 -7.55
CA GLY A 182 8.30 -9.28 -7.55
C GLY A 182 6.81 -9.56 -7.77
N ILE A 183 5.94 -8.87 -7.03
CA ILE A 183 4.48 -8.99 -7.14
C ILE A 183 4.03 -8.59 -8.55
N ILE A 184 4.45 -7.41 -9.02
CA ILE A 184 4.13 -6.92 -10.37
C ILE A 184 4.56 -7.93 -11.45
N ARG A 185 5.76 -8.50 -11.33
CA ARG A 185 6.28 -9.47 -12.29
C ARG A 185 5.48 -10.77 -12.31
N SER A 186 4.96 -11.19 -11.16
CA SER A 186 4.15 -12.42 -11.01
C SER A 186 2.69 -12.25 -11.42
N ALA A 187 2.16 -11.04 -11.48
CA ALA A 187 0.77 -10.79 -11.90
C ALA A 187 0.62 -11.02 -13.41
N GLU A 188 0.04 -12.16 -13.80
CA GLU A 188 -0.12 -12.52 -15.21
C GLU A 188 -1.16 -11.63 -15.91
N GLU A 189 -2.16 -11.17 -15.15
CA GLU A 189 -3.25 -10.30 -15.58
C GLU A 189 -2.72 -8.98 -16.16
N MET A 190 -1.62 -8.46 -15.61
CA MET A 190 -0.95 -7.26 -16.09
C MET A 190 -0.37 -7.42 -17.50
N ARG A 191 -0.05 -8.66 -17.92
CA ARG A 191 0.53 -8.95 -19.24
C ARG A 191 -0.52 -9.07 -20.33
N ARG A 192 -1.79 -9.24 -19.94
CA ARG A 192 -2.92 -9.47 -20.85
C ARG A 192 -4.16 -8.71 -20.35
N PRO A 193 -4.07 -7.38 -20.20
CA PRO A 193 -5.24 -6.61 -19.80
C PRO A 193 -6.30 -6.71 -20.89
N ILE A 194 -7.56 -6.74 -20.49
CA ILE A 194 -8.67 -6.58 -21.44
C ILE A 194 -8.76 -5.10 -21.87
N GLN A 195 -9.37 -4.86 -23.01
CA GLN A 195 -9.73 -3.49 -23.39
C GLN A 195 -10.83 -2.97 -22.46
N LEU A 196 -10.67 -1.75 -21.95
CA LEU A 196 -11.62 -1.17 -20.98
C LEU A 196 -13.05 -1.09 -21.53
N SER A 197 -13.22 -0.86 -22.83
CA SER A 197 -14.52 -0.87 -23.52
C SER A 197 -15.25 -2.20 -23.43
N ASP A 198 -14.52 -3.31 -23.29
CA ASP A 198 -15.09 -4.66 -23.27
C ASP A 198 -15.51 -5.07 -21.85
N ALA A 199 -15.12 -4.31 -20.83
CA ALA A 199 -15.46 -4.58 -19.44
C ALA A 199 -16.92 -4.26 -19.15
N ARG A 200 -17.65 -5.25 -18.63
CA ARG A 200 -19.04 -5.13 -18.22
C ARG A 200 -19.18 -5.30 -16.72
N LEU A 201 -19.80 -4.34 -16.04
CA LEU A 201 -19.86 -4.29 -14.57
C LEU A 201 -20.54 -5.52 -13.95
N GLU A 202 -21.48 -6.13 -14.65
CA GLU A 202 -22.17 -7.35 -14.22
C GLU A 202 -21.22 -8.54 -14.04
N ASP A 203 -20.05 -8.55 -14.69
CA ASP A 203 -19.07 -9.63 -14.62
C ASP A 203 -18.14 -9.55 -13.39
N TYR A 204 -18.31 -8.53 -12.54
CA TYR A 204 -17.41 -8.24 -11.40
C TYR A 204 -18.17 -7.88 -10.14
N ASP A 205 -17.68 -8.28 -8.98
CA ASP A 205 -18.28 -7.99 -7.68
C ASP A 205 -17.82 -6.64 -7.12
N ALA A 206 -16.64 -6.16 -7.53
CA ALA A 206 -16.10 -4.86 -7.17
C ALA A 206 -15.21 -4.29 -8.28
N VAL A 207 -15.03 -2.97 -8.25
CA VAL A 207 -14.15 -2.24 -9.17
C VAL A 207 -13.10 -1.47 -8.37
N TYR A 208 -11.85 -1.53 -8.81
CA TYR A 208 -10.71 -0.88 -8.19
C TYR A 208 -9.90 -0.07 -9.21
N PHE A 209 -9.53 1.15 -8.85
CA PHE A 209 -8.76 2.08 -9.65
C PHE A 209 -7.50 2.52 -8.86
N PRO A 210 -6.31 1.96 -9.16
CA PRO A 210 -5.04 2.44 -8.63
C PRO A 210 -4.61 3.75 -9.31
N GLY A 211 -3.92 4.60 -8.57
CA GLY A 211 -3.34 5.87 -9.01
C GLY A 211 -1.90 5.74 -9.49
N GLY A 212 -1.05 6.71 -9.13
CA GLY A 212 0.13 7.15 -9.92
C GLY A 212 -0.27 8.28 -10.87
N HIS A 213 0.65 9.01 -11.51
CA HIS A 213 0.23 10.16 -12.33
C HIS A 213 -0.39 9.79 -13.69
N GLY A 214 -0.35 8.53 -14.13
CA GLY A 214 -0.91 8.10 -15.42
C GLY A 214 -2.41 8.42 -15.63
N PRO A 215 -3.33 8.19 -14.67
CA PRO A 215 -4.75 8.59 -14.77
C PRO A 215 -5.00 10.06 -15.08
N MET A 216 -4.05 10.95 -14.76
CA MET A 216 -4.11 12.37 -15.08
C MET A 216 -3.93 12.65 -16.58
N GLU A 217 -3.45 11.66 -17.34
CA GLU A 217 -3.27 11.74 -18.78
C GLU A 217 -4.44 11.12 -19.54
N ASP A 218 -4.82 9.88 -19.21
CA ASP A 218 -5.79 9.10 -20.00
C ASP A 218 -7.15 8.95 -19.34
N LEU A 219 -7.22 8.55 -18.07
CA LEU A 219 -8.51 8.19 -17.46
C LEU A 219 -9.45 9.37 -17.18
N TRP A 220 -8.92 10.59 -17.04
CA TRP A 220 -9.72 11.78 -16.70
C TRP A 220 -10.78 12.17 -17.74
N ASP A 221 -10.62 11.75 -19.00
CA ASP A 221 -11.56 12.00 -20.12
C ASP A 221 -11.92 10.70 -20.87
N ASP A 222 -11.64 9.54 -20.26
CA ASP A 222 -11.95 8.25 -20.88
C ASP A 222 -13.44 7.90 -20.67
N ALA A 223 -14.19 7.81 -21.77
CA ALA A 223 -15.63 7.56 -21.73
C ALA A 223 -15.99 6.19 -21.12
N ASP A 224 -15.14 5.17 -21.29
CA ASP A 224 -15.39 3.85 -20.73
C ASP A 224 -15.08 3.79 -19.23
N ALA A 225 -14.06 4.52 -18.78
CA ALA A 225 -13.81 4.75 -17.35
C ALA A 225 -14.99 5.49 -16.71
N GLY A 226 -15.46 6.59 -17.33
CA GLY A 226 -16.62 7.34 -16.87
C GLY A 226 -17.91 6.50 -16.81
N ARG A 227 -18.14 5.66 -17.82
CA ARG A 227 -19.24 4.68 -17.87
C ARG A 227 -19.16 3.69 -16.71
N LEU A 228 -18.01 3.07 -16.48
CA LEU A 228 -17.82 2.08 -15.42
C LEU A 228 -17.95 2.71 -14.03
N LEU A 229 -17.37 3.89 -13.79
CA LEU A 229 -17.50 4.60 -12.53
C LEU A 229 -18.95 4.93 -12.21
N THR A 230 -19.68 5.50 -13.18
CA THR A 230 -21.10 5.86 -13.03
C THR A 230 -21.94 4.63 -12.73
N ALA A 231 -21.74 3.54 -13.48
CA ALA A 231 -22.45 2.29 -13.28
C ALA A 231 -22.12 1.65 -11.93
N ALA A 232 -20.84 1.60 -11.55
CA ALA A 232 -20.39 1.01 -10.28
C ALA A 232 -20.98 1.78 -9.10
N LEU A 233 -20.93 3.12 -9.12
CA LEU A 233 -21.52 3.97 -8.09
C LEU A 233 -23.03 3.70 -7.93
N ALA A 234 -23.77 3.63 -9.03
CA ALA A 234 -25.22 3.37 -9.02
C ALA A 234 -25.59 1.94 -8.60
N SER A 235 -24.72 0.96 -8.86
CA SER A 235 -25.00 -0.46 -8.59
C SER A 235 -24.98 -0.84 -7.10
N GLY A 236 -24.36 -0.02 -6.25
CA GLY A 236 -24.08 -0.37 -4.85
C GLY A 236 -22.91 -1.34 -4.65
N LYS A 237 -22.29 -1.86 -5.74
CA LYS A 237 -21.07 -2.68 -5.65
C LYS A 237 -19.90 -1.84 -5.11
N PRO A 238 -18.96 -2.42 -4.34
CA PRO A 238 -17.78 -1.69 -3.88
C PRO A 238 -16.99 -1.09 -5.05
N LEU A 239 -16.81 0.22 -5.01
CA LEU A 239 -15.99 1.00 -5.93
C LEU A 239 -14.85 1.62 -5.12
N ALA A 240 -13.61 1.22 -5.40
CA ALA A 240 -12.44 1.74 -4.72
C ALA A 240 -11.52 2.51 -5.68
N VAL A 241 -11.08 3.69 -5.26
CA VAL A 241 -10.29 4.61 -6.09
C VAL A 241 -9.25 5.30 -5.21
N VAL A 242 -7.98 5.36 -5.61
CA VAL A 242 -6.90 5.88 -4.74
C VAL A 242 -5.97 6.85 -5.45
N CYS A 243 -5.39 7.78 -4.68
CA CYS A 243 -4.33 8.68 -5.11
C CYS A 243 -4.78 9.59 -6.25
N HIS A 244 -4.19 9.49 -7.44
CA HIS A 244 -4.60 10.26 -8.61
C HIS A 244 -5.72 9.64 -9.44
N ALA A 245 -6.07 8.38 -9.20
CA ALA A 245 -7.13 7.72 -9.95
C ALA A 245 -8.52 8.38 -9.86
N PRO A 246 -8.88 9.15 -8.81
CA PRO A 246 -10.08 9.99 -8.80
C PRO A 246 -10.14 11.00 -9.95
N ALA A 247 -9.04 11.27 -10.68
CA ALA A 247 -9.09 12.00 -11.94
C ALA A 247 -10.12 11.40 -12.92
N ALA A 248 -10.29 10.07 -12.93
CA ALA A 248 -11.28 9.39 -13.75
C ALA A 248 -12.74 9.79 -13.44
N MET A 249 -13.02 10.36 -12.26
CA MET A 249 -14.34 10.91 -11.95
C MET A 249 -14.69 12.12 -12.83
N LEU A 250 -13.71 12.82 -13.40
CA LEU A 250 -13.95 13.96 -14.30
C LEU A 250 -14.66 13.53 -15.60
N ALA A 251 -14.39 12.30 -16.08
CA ALA A 251 -15.04 11.70 -17.25
C ALA A 251 -16.54 11.37 -17.04
N THR A 252 -17.06 11.56 -15.82
CA THR A 252 -18.46 11.23 -15.46
C THR A 252 -19.41 12.41 -15.61
N ARG A 253 -18.90 13.61 -15.92
CA ARG A 253 -19.71 14.82 -16.07
C ARG A 253 -20.68 14.66 -17.24
N ILE A 254 -21.98 14.69 -16.96
CA ILE A 254 -23.06 14.79 -17.96
C ILE A 254 -23.73 16.14 -17.78
N HIS A 255 -23.69 16.98 -18.82
CA HIS A 255 -24.18 18.37 -18.75
C HIS A 255 -23.60 19.18 -17.58
N GLY A 256 -22.33 18.93 -17.24
CA GLY A 256 -21.62 19.62 -16.17
C GLY A 256 -21.85 19.07 -14.75
N VAL A 257 -22.70 18.05 -14.57
CA VAL A 257 -22.96 17.43 -13.27
C VAL A 257 -22.39 16.03 -13.23
N SER A 258 -21.67 15.71 -12.16
CA SER A 258 -21.15 14.37 -11.90
C SER A 258 -22.05 13.61 -10.92
N PRO A 259 -22.22 12.28 -11.06
CA PRO A 259 -22.88 11.44 -10.07
C PRO A 259 -22.14 11.41 -8.72
N PHE A 260 -20.89 11.88 -8.66
CA PHE A 260 -20.11 12.00 -7.43
C PHE A 260 -20.40 13.29 -6.64
N ALA A 261 -21.18 14.24 -7.18
CA ALA A 261 -21.54 15.46 -6.46
C ALA A 261 -22.20 15.14 -5.11
N GLY A 262 -21.69 15.73 -4.02
CA GLY A 262 -22.11 15.46 -2.64
C GLY A 262 -21.66 14.11 -2.06
N TYR A 263 -20.76 13.38 -2.73
CA TYR A 263 -20.03 12.28 -2.08
C TYR A 263 -18.83 12.82 -1.31
N ARG A 264 -18.57 12.24 -0.14
CA ARG A 264 -17.32 12.45 0.57
C ARG A 264 -16.19 11.68 -0.11
N VAL A 265 -15.17 12.40 -0.53
CA VAL A 265 -14.05 11.86 -1.32
C VAL A 265 -12.72 12.35 -0.73
N THR A 266 -11.69 11.51 -0.81
CA THR A 266 -10.29 11.92 -0.68
C THR A 266 -9.53 11.51 -1.94
N ALA A 267 -8.46 12.23 -2.24
CA ALA A 267 -7.54 11.91 -3.33
C ALA A 267 -6.17 12.53 -3.02
N PHE A 268 -5.20 12.35 -3.92
CA PHE A 268 -3.89 12.96 -3.77
C PHE A 268 -4.03 14.48 -3.67
N THR A 269 -3.40 15.05 -2.65
CA THR A 269 -3.62 16.46 -2.30
C THR A 269 -2.71 17.40 -3.07
N ASN A 270 -3.13 18.66 -3.19
CA ASN A 270 -2.30 19.73 -3.74
C ASN A 270 -0.99 19.88 -2.95
N ASP A 271 -1.02 19.68 -1.64
CA ASP A 271 0.17 19.77 -0.79
C ASP A 271 1.16 18.63 -1.11
N GLU A 272 0.66 17.41 -1.32
CA GLU A 272 1.48 16.26 -1.76
C GLU A 272 2.03 16.48 -3.17
N GLU A 273 1.23 17.04 -4.08
CA GLU A 273 1.64 17.38 -5.46
C GLU A 273 2.74 18.46 -5.49
N ASN A 274 2.64 19.43 -4.58
CA ASN A 274 3.68 20.44 -4.37
C ASN A 274 4.97 19.80 -3.82
N ALA A 275 4.85 18.90 -2.85
CA ALA A 275 5.98 18.24 -2.23
C ALA A 275 6.78 17.34 -3.19
N VAL A 276 6.13 16.75 -4.21
CA VAL A 276 6.83 16.02 -5.30
C VAL A 276 7.33 16.94 -6.43
N GLY A 277 7.09 18.25 -6.33
CA GLY A 277 7.62 19.25 -7.25
C GLY A 277 6.94 19.31 -8.62
N LEU A 278 5.73 18.76 -8.74
CA LEU A 278 4.98 18.67 -9.98
C LEU A 278 3.79 19.63 -10.05
N ALA A 279 3.28 20.11 -8.92
CA ALA A 279 2.11 21.00 -8.89
C ALA A 279 2.27 22.24 -9.79
N SER A 280 3.42 22.92 -9.71
CA SER A 280 3.69 24.10 -10.54
C SER A 280 3.80 23.79 -12.04
N LYS A 281 3.94 22.52 -12.44
CA LYS A 281 4.05 22.08 -13.83
C LYS A 281 2.78 21.40 -14.36
N ALA A 282 1.86 21.06 -13.46
CA ALA A 282 0.58 20.44 -13.78
C ALA A 282 -0.27 21.35 -14.68
N ARG A 283 -1.06 20.76 -15.58
CA ARG A 283 -2.09 21.48 -16.36
C ARG A 283 -3.22 21.99 -15.45
N TRP A 284 -3.53 21.18 -14.46
CA TRP A 284 -4.57 21.33 -13.44
C TRP A 284 -4.18 20.43 -12.27
N LEU A 285 -4.69 20.73 -11.08
CA LEU A 285 -4.44 19.92 -9.88
C LEU A 285 -5.68 19.10 -9.54
N LEU A 286 -5.47 17.87 -9.09
CA LEU A 286 -6.58 16.93 -8.86
C LEU A 286 -7.53 17.39 -7.76
N GLU A 287 -7.01 17.86 -6.63
CA GLU A 287 -7.84 18.35 -5.52
C GLU A 287 -8.73 19.52 -5.98
N ASP A 288 -8.21 20.43 -6.80
CA ASP A 288 -8.99 21.55 -7.34
C ASP A 288 -10.12 21.06 -8.26
N GLU A 289 -9.80 20.17 -9.21
CA GLU A 289 -10.79 19.61 -10.14
C GLU A 289 -11.88 18.80 -9.45
N LEU A 290 -11.55 18.09 -8.36
CA LEU A 290 -12.54 17.36 -7.56
C LEU A 290 -13.44 18.32 -6.78
N ASN A 291 -12.90 19.37 -6.16
CA ASN A 291 -13.73 20.40 -5.53
C ASN A 291 -14.71 21.02 -6.54
N ASP A 292 -14.24 21.33 -7.75
CA ASP A 292 -15.08 21.84 -8.85
C ASP A 292 -16.08 20.80 -9.38
N LEU A 293 -15.79 19.50 -9.23
CA LEU A 293 -16.73 18.40 -9.51
C LEU A 293 -17.91 18.37 -8.51
N GLY A 294 -17.79 19.08 -7.38
CA GLY A 294 -18.82 19.19 -6.35
C GLY A 294 -18.80 18.05 -5.32
N VAL A 295 -17.67 17.37 -5.15
CA VAL A 295 -17.51 16.40 -4.05
C VAL A 295 -17.27 17.12 -2.73
N ASP A 296 -17.63 16.47 -1.62
CA ASP A 296 -17.23 16.90 -0.28
C ASP A 296 -15.78 16.41 -0.02
N PHE A 297 -14.80 17.15 -0.54
CA PHE A 297 -13.39 16.76 -0.44
C PHE A 297 -12.89 16.82 1.01
N THR A 298 -12.23 15.76 1.45
CA THR A 298 -11.59 15.68 2.76
C THR A 298 -10.20 15.08 2.63
N ARG A 299 -9.28 15.51 3.50
CA ARG A 299 -7.88 15.07 3.48
C ARG A 299 -7.34 14.85 4.89
N GLY A 300 -6.40 13.94 5.00
CA GLY A 300 -5.61 13.65 6.19
C GLY A 300 -4.24 14.32 6.14
N GLU A 301 -3.37 13.90 7.06
CA GLU A 301 -1.97 14.33 7.07
C GLU A 301 -1.24 13.82 5.82
N MET A 302 -0.36 14.66 5.27
CA MET A 302 0.49 14.36 4.13
C MET A 302 1.24 13.03 4.32
N TRP A 303 1.25 12.16 3.30
CA TRP A 303 1.95 10.87 3.30
C TRP A 303 1.44 9.83 4.29
N LYS A 304 0.46 10.15 5.13
CA LYS A 304 -0.17 9.18 6.03
C LYS A 304 -1.33 8.49 5.32
N PRO A 305 -1.63 7.22 5.68
CA PRO A 305 -2.84 6.58 5.21
C PRO A 305 -4.07 7.39 5.60
N TYR A 306 -4.89 7.76 4.63
CA TYR A 306 -6.18 8.40 4.86
C TYR A 306 -7.19 7.82 3.87
N THR A 307 -8.28 7.27 4.41
CA THR A 307 -9.33 6.61 3.62
C THR A 307 -10.69 7.14 4.01
N VAL A 308 -11.54 7.35 3.02
CA VAL A 308 -12.92 7.78 3.19
C VAL A 308 -13.82 6.71 2.58
N VAL A 309 -14.86 6.33 3.32
CA VAL A 309 -15.92 5.46 2.81
C VAL A 309 -17.22 6.24 2.88
N ASP A 310 -17.88 6.38 1.75
CA ASP A 310 -19.20 6.98 1.64
C ASP A 310 -20.07 6.08 0.75
N ARG A 311 -21.09 5.47 1.34
CA ARG A 311 -21.92 4.43 0.71
C ARG A 311 -21.03 3.30 0.17
N ASN A 312 -21.07 3.03 -1.13
CA ASN A 312 -20.26 2.02 -1.80
C ASN A 312 -18.97 2.58 -2.42
N LEU A 313 -18.65 3.86 -2.21
CA LEU A 313 -17.42 4.49 -2.68
C LEU A 313 -16.35 4.47 -1.57
N TYR A 314 -15.19 3.90 -1.90
CA TYR A 314 -14.02 3.79 -1.04
C TYR A 314 -12.91 4.60 -1.69
N THR A 315 -12.45 5.66 -1.03
CA THR A 315 -11.38 6.51 -1.57
C THR A 315 -10.17 6.52 -0.66
N GLY A 316 -8.98 6.54 -1.26
CA GLY A 316 -7.70 6.62 -0.55
C GLY A 316 -6.89 7.82 -1.02
N GLN A 317 -6.24 8.53 -0.10
CA GLN A 317 -5.55 9.77 -0.40
C GLN A 317 -4.29 9.56 -1.25
N ASN A 318 -3.47 8.56 -0.93
CA ASN A 318 -2.09 8.46 -1.41
C ASN A 318 -1.64 6.98 -1.41
N PRO A 319 -0.41 6.66 -1.84
CA PRO A 319 0.06 5.28 -1.86
C PRO A 319 -0.06 4.53 -0.53
N ALA A 320 0.21 5.22 0.60
CA ALA A 320 0.11 4.64 1.93
C ALA A 320 -1.32 4.21 2.30
N SER A 321 -2.32 4.71 1.55
CA SER A 321 -3.72 4.38 1.75
C SER A 321 -4.15 3.10 1.03
N ALA A 322 -3.36 2.58 0.07
CA ALA A 322 -3.74 1.45 -0.78
C ALA A 322 -3.99 0.15 0.00
N GLY A 323 -3.06 -0.22 0.90
CA GLY A 323 -3.22 -1.41 1.74
C GLY A 323 -4.46 -1.32 2.65
N VAL A 324 -4.70 -0.15 3.25
CA VAL A 324 -5.90 0.10 4.08
C VAL A 324 -7.18 -0.01 3.24
N LEU A 325 -7.15 0.47 1.99
CA LEU A 325 -8.29 0.37 1.07
C LEU A 325 -8.55 -1.10 0.69
N ALA A 326 -7.51 -1.89 0.47
CA ALA A 326 -7.62 -3.32 0.19
C ALA A 326 -8.27 -4.09 1.36
N GLU A 327 -7.87 -3.80 2.61
CA GLU A 327 -8.51 -4.39 3.79
C GLU A 327 -10.00 -4.03 3.89
N ARG A 328 -10.38 -2.81 3.51
CA ARG A 328 -11.78 -2.38 3.49
C ARG A 328 -12.57 -3.06 2.39
N LEU A 329 -11.99 -3.24 1.21
CA LEU A 329 -12.59 -4.00 0.12
C LEU A 329 -12.81 -5.46 0.51
N LEU A 330 -11.80 -6.12 1.09
CA LEU A 330 -11.92 -7.50 1.58
C LEU A 330 -13.10 -7.64 2.54
N LYS A 331 -13.24 -6.73 3.50
CA LYS A 331 -14.38 -6.73 4.44
C LYS A 331 -15.74 -6.50 3.78
N ALA A 332 -15.77 -5.82 2.63
CA ALA A 332 -17.01 -5.55 1.89
C ALA A 332 -17.42 -6.73 0.98
N LEU A 333 -16.49 -7.63 0.68
CA LEU A 333 -16.70 -8.82 -0.15
C LEU A 333 -17.04 -10.08 0.66
N THR A 334 -16.89 -10.04 1.98
CA THR A 334 -17.18 -11.13 2.92
C THR A 334 -18.45 -10.88 3.72
#